data_AF-A0A2H5FPD7-F1
#
_entry.id   AF-A0A2H5FPD7-F1
#
_cell.length_a   1.000
_cell.length_b   1.000
_cell.length_c   1.000
_cell.angle_alpha   90.00
_cell.angle_beta   90.00
_cell.angle_gamma   90.00
#
_symmetry.space_group_name_H-M   'P 1'
#
loop_
_entity.id
_entity.type
_entity.pdbx_description
1 polymer ?
#
loop_
_entity_poly.entity_id
_entity_poly.type
_entity_poly.pdbx_seq_one_letter_code
_entity_poly.pdbx_strand_id
1 'polypeptide(L)'
;MTSNDQNKYKFEAEIFADPAKVYRRLKERLDKDGPLASMPEFEEVVQELIQSLNHPFIQDLINHDITSNSALCGALENQYSQVLLALRHVALEVELDEKEIKAGYPHRPPTTGRYPYQPTLEAISKAMDFFDTVERIAHNHNNPLYHADRYTHYELSMKHKDGIIVIPSSRVLSLEDLISLRAYPTLAFTGMSTKTIFADGYYNTPKDFWVHDVNHNRRMISFDDRYCELHNCSREEAYQRFATTIKEIILPSIKIDDNMSKQEINKRSIMKALYFEFLHESALSPDKDTLKKAFSFKAGDPSPFEIMIKNKPQNIETLRMKNNNLRSGIFGSGQNIDSRNTRVKYFYDNVTPNFIASLYNKLTTSFYDNKYYWATDLPPLEERTPELIADAALTVMELFGIDPKELNLDREKLMHIARNRDENGKTIGRIESYPHLELKRPALKREIVEDVILSERKKQLSALKSKDTFFKDDTVVGKLDENAQNWRETLKKLTSPDDSDIADEITLSSDSNKKPY
;
A
#
# COMPACT_ATOMS: atom_id res chain seq x y z
N MET A 1 5.60 19.67 6.29
CA MET A 1 6.16 18.83 7.36
C MET A 1 6.26 19.66 8.62
N THR A 2 5.66 19.19 9.70
CA THR A 2 5.86 19.75 11.05
C THR A 2 7.23 19.32 11.59
N SER A 3 7.73 19.94 12.68
CA SER A 3 9.00 19.53 13.29
C SER A 3 8.96 18.08 13.83
N ASN A 4 7.76 17.58 14.17
CA ASN A 4 7.56 16.18 14.54
C ASN A 4 7.72 15.21 13.35
N ASP A 5 7.30 15.61 12.14
CA ASP A 5 7.45 14.77 10.94
C ASP A 5 8.91 14.62 10.52
N GLN A 6 9.75 15.61 10.79
CA GLN A 6 11.19 15.59 10.46
C GLN A 6 11.97 14.56 11.29
N ASN A 7 11.57 14.35 12.55
CA ASN A 7 12.18 13.31 13.39
C ASN A 7 11.61 11.92 13.05
N LYS A 8 10.29 11.82 12.81
CA LYS A 8 9.63 10.54 12.51
C LYS A 8 10.19 9.86 11.26
N TYR A 9 10.41 10.61 10.18
CA TYR A 9 10.86 10.06 8.88
C TYR A 9 12.34 10.34 8.58
N LYS A 10 13.15 10.46 9.63
CA LYS A 10 14.58 10.79 9.50
C LYS A 10 15.34 9.73 8.72
N PHE A 11 15.01 8.46 8.92
CA PHE A 11 15.69 7.36 8.23
C PHE A 11 15.34 7.34 6.73
N GLU A 12 14.06 7.51 6.39
CA GLU A 12 13.63 7.64 5.00
C GLU A 12 14.29 8.86 4.35
N ALA A 13 14.35 10.00 5.04
CA ALA A 13 15.02 11.19 4.53
C ALA A 13 16.52 10.93 4.25
N GLU A 14 17.20 10.14 5.07
CA GLU A 14 18.58 9.69 4.82
C GLU A 14 18.66 8.83 3.55
N ILE A 15 17.72 7.92 3.35
CA ILE A 15 17.65 7.07 2.15
C ILE A 15 17.46 7.91 0.89
N PHE A 16 16.53 8.88 0.89
CA PHE A 16 16.32 9.74 -0.28
C PHE A 16 17.53 10.64 -0.58
N ALA A 17 18.31 11.03 0.43
CA ALA A 17 19.50 11.84 0.25
C ALA A 17 20.65 11.05 -0.40
N ASP A 18 20.96 9.85 0.12
CA ASP A 18 22.04 9.00 -0.41
C ASP A 18 21.72 7.50 -0.25
N PRO A 19 20.89 6.94 -1.16
CA PRO A 19 20.44 5.56 -1.02
C PRO A 19 21.60 4.56 -1.16
N ALA A 20 22.62 4.89 -1.95
CA ALA A 20 23.80 4.04 -2.15
C ALA A 20 24.61 3.86 -0.86
N LYS A 21 24.81 4.96 -0.12
CA LYS A 21 25.50 4.93 1.17
C LYS A 21 24.70 4.18 2.22
N VAL A 22 23.39 4.41 2.30
CA VAL A 22 22.53 3.70 3.25
C VAL A 22 22.50 2.21 2.94
N TYR A 23 22.31 1.83 1.67
CA TYR A 23 22.31 0.42 1.25
C TYR A 23 23.61 -0.28 1.65
N ARG A 24 24.78 0.29 1.33
CA ARG A 24 26.08 -0.30 1.71
C ARG A 24 26.21 -0.46 3.22
N ARG A 25 25.86 0.56 4.01
CA ARG A 25 25.90 0.49 5.48
C ARG A 25 25.05 -0.65 6.03
N LEU A 26 23.81 -0.78 5.56
CA LEU A 26 22.89 -1.80 6.05
C LEU A 26 23.29 -3.20 5.56
N LYS A 27 23.75 -3.30 4.31
CA LYS A 27 24.25 -4.56 3.74
C LYS A 27 25.47 -5.05 4.51
N GLU A 28 26.46 -4.21 4.77
CA GLU A 28 27.63 -4.57 5.58
C GLU A 28 27.23 -5.07 6.98
N ARG A 29 26.23 -4.42 7.60
CA ARG A 29 25.69 -4.84 8.91
C ARG A 29 25.03 -6.23 8.83
N LEU A 30 24.23 -6.47 7.80
CA LEU A 30 23.55 -7.75 7.59
C LEU A 30 24.49 -8.87 7.16
N ASP A 31 25.51 -8.57 6.36
CA ASP A 31 26.55 -9.54 5.97
C ASP A 31 27.35 -10.01 7.19
N LYS A 32 27.56 -9.11 8.17
CA LYS A 32 28.30 -9.39 9.40
C LYS A 32 27.47 -10.13 10.45
N ASP A 33 26.30 -9.59 10.78
CA ASP A 33 25.49 -10.04 11.93
C ASP A 33 24.28 -10.91 11.51
N GLY A 34 24.11 -11.12 10.19
CA GLY A 34 23.05 -11.95 9.63
C GLY A 34 21.64 -11.39 9.89
N PRO A 35 20.60 -12.25 9.90
CA PRO A 35 19.21 -11.83 10.09
C PRO A 35 18.91 -11.23 11.47
N LEU A 36 19.84 -11.31 12.42
CA LEU A 36 19.72 -10.77 13.77
C LEU A 36 20.46 -9.44 13.97
N ALA A 37 20.99 -8.86 12.90
CA ALA A 37 21.58 -7.53 12.89
C ALA A 37 20.64 -6.50 13.53
N SER A 38 21.17 -5.67 14.44
CA SER A 38 20.40 -4.59 15.06
C SER A 38 20.07 -3.48 14.06
N MET A 39 18.81 -3.02 14.05
CA MET A 39 18.30 -1.97 13.17
C MET A 39 17.64 -0.85 14.00
N PRO A 40 18.42 -0.02 14.71
CA PRO A 40 17.89 1.14 15.45
C PRO A 40 17.05 2.07 14.57
N GLU A 41 17.28 2.06 13.26
CA GLU A 41 16.50 2.81 12.28
C GLU A 41 15.00 2.41 12.25
N PHE A 42 14.60 1.26 12.82
CA PHE A 42 13.21 0.81 12.91
C PHE A 42 12.47 1.25 14.19
N GLU A 43 13.14 1.97 15.10
CA GLU A 43 12.56 2.39 16.37
C GLU A 43 11.24 3.15 16.19
N GLU A 44 11.24 4.21 15.37
CA GLU A 44 10.07 5.07 15.18
C GLU A 44 8.86 4.30 14.65
N VAL A 45 9.09 3.38 13.70
CA VAL A 45 8.05 2.51 13.15
C VAL A 45 7.47 1.59 14.23
N VAL A 46 8.32 0.96 15.04
CA VAL A 46 7.86 0.07 16.11
C VAL A 46 7.08 0.86 17.16
N GLN A 47 7.55 2.06 17.52
CA GLN A 47 6.84 2.93 18.46
C GLN A 47 5.49 3.41 17.91
N GLU A 48 5.41 3.77 16.64
CA GLU A 48 4.15 4.15 15.98
C GLU A 48 3.12 3.00 16.03
N LEU A 49 3.55 1.76 15.76
CA LEU A 49 2.66 0.60 15.85
C LEU A 49 2.21 0.35 17.29
N ILE A 50 3.10 0.44 18.28
CA ILE A 50 2.75 0.31 19.71
C ILE A 50 1.75 1.40 20.11
N GLN A 51 1.96 2.65 19.69
CA GLN A 51 1.03 3.75 19.96
C GLN A 51 -0.34 3.48 19.32
N SER A 52 -0.35 3.01 18.07
CA SER A 52 -1.57 2.66 17.35
C SER A 52 -2.33 1.52 18.01
N LEU A 53 -1.65 0.49 18.51
CA LEU A 53 -2.26 -0.61 19.28
C LEU A 53 -2.95 -0.11 20.57
N ASN A 54 -2.38 0.92 21.20
CA ASN A 54 -2.95 1.52 22.41
C ASN A 54 -4.07 2.54 22.12
N HIS A 55 -4.50 2.68 20.86
CA HIS A 55 -5.58 3.58 20.52
C HIS A 55 -6.88 3.17 21.24
N PRO A 56 -7.64 4.11 21.85
CA PRO A 56 -8.81 3.77 22.66
C PRO A 56 -9.87 2.94 21.93
N PHE A 57 -10.05 3.16 20.62
CA PHE A 57 -10.96 2.36 19.79
C PHE A 57 -10.63 0.86 19.81
N ILE A 58 -9.35 0.48 19.78
CA ILE A 58 -8.93 -0.92 19.82
C ILE A 58 -9.22 -1.53 21.18
N GLN A 59 -8.98 -0.76 22.25
CA GLN A 59 -9.29 -1.19 23.61
C GLN A 59 -10.80 -1.40 23.80
N ASP A 60 -11.64 -0.50 23.25
CA ASP A 60 -13.09 -0.66 23.27
C ASP A 60 -13.52 -1.93 22.50
N LEU A 61 -12.94 -2.20 21.33
CA LEU A 61 -13.16 -3.44 20.56
C LEU A 61 -12.78 -4.70 21.34
N ILE A 62 -11.62 -4.70 21.99
CA ILE A 62 -11.14 -5.83 22.79
C ILE A 62 -12.08 -6.10 23.98
N ASN A 63 -12.48 -5.05 24.72
CA ASN A 63 -13.40 -5.19 25.84
C ASN A 63 -14.76 -5.75 25.41
N HIS A 64 -15.27 -5.32 24.26
CA HIS A 64 -16.48 -5.87 23.70
C HIS A 64 -16.31 -7.34 23.27
N ASP A 65 -15.20 -7.70 22.62
CA ASP A 65 -14.90 -9.08 22.23
C ASP A 65 -14.90 -10.03 23.45
N ILE A 66 -14.23 -9.64 24.54
CA ILE A 66 -14.11 -10.42 25.79
C ILE A 66 -15.46 -10.55 26.53
N THR A 67 -16.36 -9.59 26.38
CA THR A 67 -17.67 -9.63 27.04
C THR A 67 -18.77 -10.18 26.13
N SER A 68 -18.45 -10.49 24.87
CA SER A 68 -19.39 -11.08 23.92
C SER A 68 -19.70 -12.54 24.27
N ASN A 69 -20.94 -12.97 24.04
CA ASN A 69 -21.35 -14.37 24.20
C ASN A 69 -21.01 -15.22 22.95
N SER A 70 -19.80 -15.02 22.41
CA SER A 70 -19.30 -15.70 21.22
C SER A 70 -18.35 -16.83 21.61
N ALA A 71 -18.36 -17.94 20.85
CA ALA A 71 -17.37 -19.00 21.00
C ALA A 71 -15.92 -18.55 20.68
N LEU A 72 -15.76 -17.39 20.02
CA LEU A 72 -14.47 -16.78 19.69
C LEU A 72 -14.08 -15.64 20.63
N CYS A 73 -14.80 -15.46 21.73
CA CYS A 73 -14.51 -14.44 22.74
C CYS A 73 -13.04 -14.50 23.21
N GLY A 74 -12.37 -13.34 23.24
CA GLY A 74 -10.97 -13.19 23.63
C GLY A 74 -9.96 -13.46 22.50
N ALA A 75 -10.42 -13.83 21.30
CA ALA A 75 -9.52 -14.04 20.16
C ALA A 75 -8.81 -12.74 19.76
N LEU A 76 -9.52 -11.60 19.78
CA LEU A 76 -8.93 -10.31 19.44
C LEU A 76 -7.93 -9.86 20.51
N GLU A 77 -8.25 -10.08 21.79
CA GLU A 77 -7.35 -9.80 22.93
C GLU A 77 -6.05 -10.60 22.82
N ASN A 78 -6.15 -11.90 22.50
CA ASN A 78 -4.98 -12.75 22.35
C ASN A 78 -4.11 -12.28 21.17
N GLN A 79 -4.70 -11.97 20.01
CA GLN A 79 -3.93 -11.43 18.88
C GLN A 79 -3.26 -10.10 19.25
N TYR A 80 -3.99 -9.17 19.87
CA TYR A 80 -3.44 -7.91 20.37
C TYR A 80 -2.23 -8.15 21.30
N SER A 81 -2.37 -9.05 22.27
CA SER A 81 -1.31 -9.37 23.24
C SER A 81 -0.08 -9.95 22.56
N GLN A 82 -0.26 -10.87 21.60
CA GLN A 82 0.84 -11.46 20.84
C GLN A 82 1.60 -10.42 20.02
N VAL A 83 0.89 -9.49 19.36
CA VAL A 83 1.53 -8.41 18.58
C VAL A 83 2.24 -7.43 19.50
N LEU A 84 1.59 -6.99 20.58
CA LEU A 84 2.20 -6.06 21.53
C LEU A 84 3.46 -6.64 22.18
N LEU A 85 3.43 -7.92 22.57
CA LEU A 85 4.61 -8.62 23.10
C LEU A 85 5.71 -8.70 22.05
N ALA A 86 5.39 -9.07 20.80
CA ALA A 86 6.39 -9.14 19.74
C ALA A 86 7.08 -7.77 19.50
N LEU A 87 6.31 -6.68 19.37
CA LEU A 87 6.84 -5.33 19.17
C LEU A 87 7.66 -4.84 20.37
N ARG A 88 7.23 -5.12 21.61
CA ARG A 88 8.00 -4.76 22.81
C ARG A 88 9.27 -5.57 22.95
N HIS A 89 9.25 -6.85 22.60
CA HIS A 89 10.40 -7.74 22.75
C HIS A 89 11.51 -7.42 21.75
N VAL A 90 11.18 -7.02 20.53
CA VAL A 90 12.20 -6.57 19.57
C VAL A 90 12.84 -5.25 19.99
N ALA A 91 12.17 -4.44 20.81
CA ALA A 91 12.72 -3.18 21.33
C ALA A 91 13.62 -3.36 22.57
N LEU A 92 13.78 -4.59 23.09
CA LEU A 92 14.57 -4.84 24.28
C LEU A 92 16.06 -4.61 24.02
N GLU A 93 16.69 -3.94 24.98
CA GLU A 93 18.14 -3.85 25.06
C GLU A 93 18.69 -5.08 25.76
N VAL A 94 19.84 -5.54 25.31
CA VAL A 94 20.51 -6.72 25.82
C VAL A 94 21.71 -6.27 26.64
N GLU A 95 21.69 -6.59 27.93
CA GLU A 95 22.80 -6.31 28.85
C GLU A 95 23.40 -7.62 29.36
N LEU A 96 24.73 -7.74 29.30
CA LEU A 96 25.50 -8.80 29.93
C LEU A 96 26.68 -8.19 30.69
N ASP A 97 26.80 -8.48 31.98
CA ASP A 97 27.95 -8.04 32.78
C ASP A 97 29.21 -8.81 32.36
N GLU A 98 30.29 -8.08 32.06
CA GLU A 98 31.61 -8.67 31.78
C GLU A 98 32.08 -9.62 32.89
N LYS A 99 31.73 -9.34 34.15
CA LYS A 99 32.07 -10.23 35.29
C LYS A 99 31.36 -11.56 35.17
N GLU A 100 30.08 -11.56 34.76
CA GLU A 100 29.32 -12.80 34.54
C GLU A 100 29.84 -13.59 33.33
N ILE A 101 30.24 -12.89 32.26
CA ILE A 101 30.91 -13.50 31.11
C ILE A 101 32.22 -14.17 31.54
N LYS A 102 33.06 -13.47 32.32
CA LYS A 102 34.33 -13.99 32.87
C LYS A 102 34.11 -15.12 33.87
N ALA A 103 33.01 -15.10 34.62
CA ALA A 103 32.60 -16.17 35.53
C ALA A 103 32.01 -17.40 34.81
N GLY A 104 31.90 -17.37 33.48
CA GLY A 104 31.47 -18.52 32.69
C GLY A 104 29.95 -18.60 32.46
N TYR A 105 29.21 -17.50 32.54
CA TYR A 105 27.78 -17.48 32.23
C TYR A 105 27.51 -18.10 30.85
N PRO A 106 26.66 -19.13 30.71
CA PRO A 106 26.60 -19.93 29.49
C PRO A 106 25.63 -19.37 28.43
N HIS A 107 24.68 -18.52 28.80
CA HIS A 107 23.69 -17.99 27.86
C HIS A 107 24.23 -16.74 27.18
N ARG A 108 24.44 -16.80 25.87
CA ARG A 108 24.80 -15.65 25.05
C ARG A 108 23.55 -15.17 24.32
N PRO A 109 23.18 -13.89 24.44
CA PRO A 109 22.10 -13.32 23.67
C PRO A 109 22.34 -13.53 22.18
N PRO A 110 21.30 -13.94 21.43
CA PRO A 110 21.42 -14.17 20.01
C PRO A 110 21.45 -12.86 19.19
N THR A 111 21.09 -11.74 19.80
CA THR A 111 21.04 -10.42 19.16
C THR A 111 22.10 -9.49 19.76
N THR A 112 22.61 -8.58 18.93
CA THR A 112 23.65 -7.62 19.31
C THR A 112 23.11 -6.27 19.79
N GLY A 113 21.80 -6.06 19.72
CA GLY A 113 21.13 -4.83 20.13
C GLY A 113 19.63 -4.86 19.89
N ARG A 114 18.99 -3.70 20.05
CA ARG A 114 17.56 -3.50 19.80
C ARG A 114 17.22 -3.70 18.32
N TYR A 115 15.97 -4.02 18.06
CA TYR A 115 15.35 -4.15 16.74
C TYR A 115 16.13 -5.10 15.82
N PRO A 116 16.34 -6.38 16.21
CA PRO A 116 16.95 -7.35 15.31
C PRO A 116 16.14 -7.45 14.01
N TYR A 117 16.82 -7.38 12.86
CA TYR A 117 16.20 -7.15 11.54
C TYR A 117 15.03 -8.09 11.23
N GLN A 118 15.27 -9.40 11.10
CA GLN A 118 14.23 -10.34 10.72
C GLN A 118 13.11 -10.45 11.79
N PRO A 119 13.40 -10.58 13.10
CA PRO A 119 12.33 -10.61 14.10
C PRO A 119 11.49 -9.32 14.13
N THR A 120 12.08 -8.17 13.83
CA THR A 120 11.35 -6.89 13.77
C THR A 120 10.40 -6.87 12.58
N LEU A 121 10.82 -7.31 11.40
CA LEU A 121 9.93 -7.44 10.24
C LEU A 121 8.78 -8.43 10.49
N GLU A 122 9.04 -9.51 11.22
CA GLU A 122 8.00 -10.47 11.62
C GLU A 122 7.01 -9.87 12.61
N ALA A 123 7.48 -9.06 13.58
CA ALA A 123 6.60 -8.34 14.49
C ALA A 123 5.73 -7.31 13.76
N ILE A 124 6.30 -6.60 12.78
CA ILE A 124 5.57 -5.64 11.93
C ILE A 124 4.52 -6.35 11.07
N SER A 125 4.89 -7.45 10.39
CA SER A 125 3.96 -8.25 9.58
C SER A 125 2.77 -8.74 10.41
N LYS A 126 3.02 -9.26 11.63
CA LYS A 126 1.96 -9.63 12.57
C LYS A 126 1.08 -8.45 12.98
N ALA A 127 1.66 -7.26 13.14
CA ALA A 127 0.88 -6.05 13.40
C ALA A 127 -0.03 -5.71 12.21
N MET A 128 0.44 -5.85 10.96
CA MET A 128 -0.39 -5.65 9.77
C MET A 128 -1.56 -6.65 9.73
N ASP A 129 -1.34 -7.92 10.07
CA ASP A 129 -2.41 -8.93 10.18
C ASP A 129 -3.46 -8.56 11.25
N PHE A 130 -3.02 -8.03 12.39
CA PHE A 130 -3.92 -7.57 13.45
C PHE A 130 -4.74 -6.34 13.02
N PHE A 131 -4.10 -5.31 12.46
CA PHE A 131 -4.82 -4.13 11.99
C PHE A 131 -5.76 -4.46 10.83
N ASP A 132 -5.41 -5.41 9.97
CA ASP A 132 -6.32 -5.95 8.94
C ASP A 132 -7.57 -6.58 9.56
N THR A 133 -7.39 -7.39 10.60
CA THR A 133 -8.49 -7.98 11.36
C THR A 133 -9.37 -6.91 11.99
N VAL A 134 -8.78 -5.90 12.63
CA VAL A 134 -9.51 -4.76 13.20
C VAL A 134 -10.33 -4.04 12.13
N GLU A 135 -9.73 -3.71 10.99
CA GLU A 135 -10.41 -3.01 9.91
C GLU A 135 -11.61 -3.81 9.38
N ARG A 136 -11.45 -5.14 9.20
CA ARG A 136 -12.51 -6.03 8.70
C ARG A 136 -13.64 -6.28 9.71
N ILE A 137 -13.33 -6.33 11.01
CA ILE A 137 -14.34 -6.35 12.06
C ILE A 137 -15.09 -5.02 12.08
N ALA A 138 -14.36 -3.91 12.09
CA ALA A 138 -14.89 -2.59 12.35
C ALA A 138 -15.66 -1.98 11.18
N HIS A 139 -15.22 -2.21 9.93
CA HIS A 139 -15.72 -1.48 8.77
C HIS A 139 -16.45 -2.37 7.76
N ASN A 140 -17.47 -1.81 7.14
CA ASN A 140 -18.13 -2.36 5.97
C ASN A 140 -17.35 -2.01 4.69
N HIS A 141 -17.64 -2.73 3.61
CA HIS A 141 -17.12 -2.46 2.25
C HIS A 141 -15.60 -2.59 2.08
N ASN A 142 -14.90 -3.24 3.02
CA ASN A 142 -13.52 -3.65 2.77
C ASN A 142 -13.46 -4.66 1.63
N ASN A 143 -12.48 -4.48 0.74
CA ASN A 143 -12.23 -5.45 -0.32
C ASN A 143 -11.80 -6.80 0.29
N PRO A 144 -12.15 -7.93 -0.33
CA PRO A 144 -11.59 -9.23 0.02
C PRO A 144 -10.05 -9.22 -0.05
N LEU A 145 -9.40 -10.11 0.70
CA LEU A 145 -7.95 -10.33 0.63
C LEU A 145 -7.57 -10.73 -0.79
N TYR A 146 -7.01 -9.79 -1.55
CA TYR A 146 -6.69 -9.98 -2.97
C TYR A 146 -5.18 -10.12 -3.17
N HIS A 147 -4.41 -9.13 -2.74
CA HIS A 147 -2.95 -9.17 -2.82
C HIS A 147 -2.39 -10.16 -1.83
N ALA A 148 -2.93 -10.19 -0.61
CA ALA A 148 -2.53 -11.15 0.42
C ALA A 148 -2.73 -12.61 -0.03
N ASP A 149 -3.89 -12.93 -0.63
CA ASP A 149 -4.18 -14.30 -1.11
C ASP A 149 -3.22 -14.74 -2.23
N ARG A 150 -2.73 -13.80 -3.04
CA ARG A 150 -1.82 -14.10 -4.16
C ARG A 150 -0.35 -14.05 -3.78
N TYR A 151 0.09 -13.13 -2.91
CA TYR A 151 1.51 -12.80 -2.79
C TYR A 151 2.11 -13.02 -1.40
N THR A 152 1.35 -13.48 -0.39
CA THR A 152 1.91 -13.76 0.96
C THR A 152 3.09 -14.73 0.93
N HIS A 153 3.12 -15.70 0.00
CA HIS A 153 4.28 -16.59 -0.16
C HIS A 153 5.58 -15.86 -0.56
N TYR A 154 5.48 -14.70 -1.21
CA TYR A 154 6.63 -13.85 -1.48
C TYR A 154 7.05 -13.06 -0.25
N GLU A 155 6.12 -12.57 0.57
CA GLU A 155 6.46 -11.94 1.86
C GLU A 155 7.31 -12.88 2.73
N LEU A 156 6.96 -14.16 2.76
CA LEU A 156 7.68 -15.17 3.53
C LEU A 156 9.11 -15.45 3.02
N SER A 157 9.40 -15.18 1.75
CA SER A 157 10.69 -15.51 1.12
C SER A 157 11.56 -14.29 0.79
N MET A 158 10.96 -13.14 0.50
CA MET A 158 11.65 -11.92 0.06
C MET A 158 12.61 -11.37 1.12
N LYS A 159 12.24 -11.45 2.40
CA LYS A 159 13.11 -11.03 3.52
C LYS A 159 14.41 -11.85 3.65
N HIS A 160 14.51 -12.97 2.92
CA HIS A 160 15.68 -13.85 2.88
C HIS A 160 16.44 -13.78 1.56
N LYS A 161 15.98 -13.00 0.58
CA LYS A 161 16.65 -12.89 -0.72
C LYS A 161 17.91 -12.03 -0.55
N ASP A 162 19.03 -12.59 -1.00
CA ASP A 162 20.33 -11.95 -0.87
C ASP A 162 20.37 -10.57 -1.56
N GLY A 163 20.95 -9.61 -0.84
CA GLY A 163 21.06 -8.22 -1.27
C GLY A 163 19.80 -7.38 -1.12
N ILE A 164 18.66 -7.92 -0.68
CA ILE A 164 17.43 -7.14 -0.43
C ILE A 164 17.31 -6.77 1.04
N ILE A 165 16.99 -5.51 1.31
CA ILE A 165 16.76 -4.97 2.64
C ILE A 165 15.37 -4.32 2.65
N VAL A 166 14.42 -4.96 3.34
CA VAL A 166 13.05 -4.48 3.47
C VAL A 166 13.03 -3.29 4.42
N ILE A 167 12.49 -2.17 3.94
CA ILE A 167 12.35 -0.92 4.69
C ILE A 167 10.86 -0.69 4.99
N PRO A 168 10.37 -1.05 6.19
CA PRO A 168 9.00 -0.75 6.58
C PRO A 168 8.84 0.76 6.75
N SER A 169 7.81 1.36 6.16
CA SER A 169 7.56 2.80 6.32
C SER A 169 6.06 3.14 6.33
N SER A 170 5.68 4.07 7.20
CA SER A 170 4.35 4.70 7.22
C SER A 170 4.33 6.04 6.49
N ARG A 171 5.46 6.44 5.88
CA ARG A 171 5.58 7.70 5.14
C ARG A 171 4.70 7.64 3.89
N VAL A 172 3.88 8.67 3.70
CA VAL A 172 3.17 8.87 2.43
C VAL A 172 4.19 9.26 1.36
N LEU A 173 4.35 8.41 0.35
CA LEU A 173 5.27 8.61 -0.76
C LEU A 173 4.54 9.21 -1.96
N SER A 174 5.11 10.25 -2.56
CA SER A 174 4.65 10.81 -3.82
C SER A 174 5.07 9.94 -5.02
N LEU A 175 4.51 10.21 -6.20
CA LEU A 175 4.97 9.58 -7.44
C LEU A 175 6.47 9.82 -7.68
N GLU A 176 6.96 11.01 -7.34
CA GLU A 176 8.37 11.37 -7.45
C GLU A 176 9.26 10.57 -6.47
N ASP A 177 8.80 10.39 -5.23
CA ASP A 177 9.50 9.54 -4.26
C ASP A 177 9.62 8.09 -4.79
N LEU A 178 8.53 7.52 -5.32
CA LEU A 178 8.51 6.17 -5.87
C LEU A 178 9.39 6.02 -7.13
N ILE A 179 9.46 7.04 -7.98
CA ILE A 179 10.41 7.13 -9.09
C ILE A 179 11.85 7.16 -8.56
N SER A 180 12.13 7.98 -7.54
CA SER A 180 13.47 8.11 -6.96
C SER A 180 13.96 6.80 -6.35
N LEU A 181 13.08 6.05 -5.67
CA LEU A 181 13.43 4.76 -5.06
C LEU A 181 13.86 3.70 -6.09
N ARG A 182 13.43 3.82 -7.35
CA ARG A 182 13.84 2.90 -8.42
C ARG A 182 15.35 2.92 -8.70
N ALA A 183 16.06 3.96 -8.23
CA ALA A 183 17.53 4.02 -8.32
C ALA A 183 18.21 2.90 -7.50
N TYR A 184 17.61 2.51 -6.37
CA TYR A 184 18.12 1.50 -5.44
C TYR A 184 16.97 0.64 -4.88
N PRO A 185 16.34 -0.20 -5.71
CA PRO A 185 15.17 -1.00 -5.31
C PRO A 185 15.51 -2.11 -4.29
N THR A 186 16.80 -2.38 -4.04
CA THR A 186 17.23 -3.26 -2.94
C THR A 186 16.93 -2.70 -1.56
N LEU A 187 16.74 -1.38 -1.44
CA LEU A 187 16.05 -0.78 -0.31
C LEU A 187 14.54 -0.93 -0.58
N ALA A 188 14.03 -2.12 -0.28
CA ALA A 188 12.68 -2.55 -0.62
C ALA A 188 11.65 -1.90 0.31
N PHE A 189 11.24 -0.68 0.00
CA PHE A 189 10.21 0.04 0.75
C PHE A 189 8.92 -0.76 0.75
N THR A 190 8.39 -1.01 1.95
CA THR A 190 7.12 -1.71 2.13
C THR A 190 6.23 -0.86 3.01
N GLY A 191 5.13 -0.40 2.44
CA GLY A 191 4.17 0.47 3.09
C GLY A 191 3.46 -0.21 4.25
N MET A 192 3.36 0.50 5.37
CA MET A 192 2.55 0.11 6.52
C MET A 192 1.40 1.08 6.70
N SER A 193 0.25 0.54 7.03
CA SER A 193 -0.89 1.33 7.46
C SER A 193 -1.63 0.59 8.56
N THR A 194 -2.16 1.32 9.54
CA THR A 194 -3.03 0.77 10.58
C THR A 194 -4.52 0.88 10.20
N LYS A 195 -4.81 1.42 9.02
CA LYS A 195 -6.15 1.65 8.48
C LYS A 195 -6.23 1.27 7.01
N THR A 196 -7.43 1.05 6.51
CA THR A 196 -7.67 0.86 5.08
C THR A 196 -7.42 2.19 4.34
N ILE A 197 -6.59 2.15 3.30
CA ILE A 197 -6.22 3.31 2.50
C ILE A 197 -6.57 3.10 1.02
N PHE A 198 -6.80 4.19 0.30
CA PHE A 198 -7.00 4.13 -1.14
C PHE A 198 -5.64 4.22 -1.85
N ALA A 199 -5.26 3.18 -2.57
CA ALA A 199 -4.01 3.07 -3.33
C ALA A 199 -4.23 2.14 -4.54
N ASP A 200 -3.52 2.36 -5.65
CA ASP A 200 -3.60 1.52 -6.86
C ASP A 200 -5.04 1.35 -7.39
N GLY A 201 -5.89 2.37 -7.25
CA GLY A 201 -7.30 2.31 -7.67
C GLY A 201 -8.23 1.48 -6.77
N TYR A 202 -7.76 0.97 -5.62
CA TYR A 202 -8.53 0.16 -4.68
C TYR A 202 -8.37 0.60 -3.22
N TYR A 203 -9.35 0.25 -2.38
CA TYR A 203 -9.20 0.30 -0.92
C TYR A 203 -8.42 -0.91 -0.45
N ASN A 204 -7.17 -0.69 -0.07
CA ASN A 204 -6.25 -1.70 0.44
C ASN A 204 -6.30 -1.70 1.96
N THR A 205 -6.66 -2.85 2.54
CA THR A 205 -6.55 -3.06 3.99
C THR A 205 -5.08 -3.18 4.40
N PRO A 206 -4.73 -3.02 5.69
CA PRO A 206 -3.35 -3.08 6.18
C PRO A 206 -2.51 -4.23 5.61
N LYS A 207 -3.04 -5.45 5.61
CA LYS A 207 -2.32 -6.62 5.09
C LYS A 207 -2.19 -6.61 3.57
N ASP A 208 -3.26 -6.24 2.85
CA ASP A 208 -3.22 -6.17 1.39
C ASP A 208 -2.22 -5.12 0.92
N PHE A 209 -2.17 -3.95 1.57
CA PHE A 209 -1.21 -2.89 1.22
C PHE A 209 0.25 -3.32 1.45
N TRP A 210 0.53 -3.93 2.61
CA TRP A 210 1.87 -4.46 2.91
C TRP A 210 2.33 -5.48 1.87
N VAL A 211 1.47 -6.46 1.54
CA VAL A 211 1.81 -7.54 0.60
C VAL A 211 1.83 -7.07 -0.85
N HIS A 212 1.05 -6.03 -1.20
CA HIS A 212 1.12 -5.36 -2.48
C HIS A 212 2.53 -4.83 -2.76
N ASP A 213 3.11 -4.08 -1.82
CA ASP A 213 4.44 -3.48 -1.99
C ASP A 213 5.55 -4.54 -2.03
N VAL A 214 5.40 -5.64 -1.26
CA VAL A 214 6.29 -6.81 -1.37
C VAL A 214 6.34 -7.32 -2.82
N ASN A 215 5.21 -7.35 -3.52
CA ASN A 215 5.17 -7.78 -4.92
C ASN A 215 5.85 -6.78 -5.87
N HIS A 216 5.70 -5.46 -5.65
CA HIS A 216 6.47 -4.47 -6.41
C HIS A 216 7.97 -4.68 -6.25
N ASN A 217 8.44 -4.81 -5.00
CA ASN A 217 9.86 -5.05 -4.70
C ASN A 217 10.37 -6.34 -5.36
N ARG A 218 9.60 -7.43 -5.31
CA ARG A 218 9.94 -8.69 -6.00
C ARG A 218 10.11 -8.47 -7.51
N ARG A 219 9.17 -7.79 -8.15
CA ARG A 219 9.18 -7.56 -9.60
C ARG A 219 10.38 -6.71 -10.01
N MET A 220 10.66 -5.63 -9.28
CA MET A 220 11.81 -4.76 -9.55
C MET A 220 13.11 -5.54 -9.55
N ILE A 221 13.35 -6.33 -8.50
CA ILE A 221 14.58 -7.13 -8.39
C ILE A 221 14.65 -8.20 -9.48
N SER A 222 13.52 -8.80 -9.87
CA SER A 222 13.50 -9.80 -10.95
C SER A 222 13.88 -9.18 -12.31
N PHE A 223 13.44 -7.94 -12.59
CA PHE A 223 13.86 -7.21 -13.78
C PHE A 223 15.31 -6.74 -13.71
N ASP A 224 15.80 -6.36 -12.52
CA ASP A 224 17.20 -5.97 -12.32
C ASP A 224 18.15 -7.15 -12.50
N ASP A 225 17.80 -8.33 -11.98
CA ASP A 225 18.56 -9.56 -12.17
C ASP A 225 18.70 -9.85 -13.67
N ARG A 226 17.61 -9.72 -14.43
CA ARG A 226 17.63 -9.87 -15.89
C ARG A 226 18.41 -8.77 -16.61
N TYR A 227 18.35 -7.53 -16.13
CA TYR A 227 19.18 -6.44 -16.65
C TYR A 227 20.67 -6.77 -16.47
N CYS A 228 21.07 -7.21 -15.27
CA CYS A 228 22.45 -7.60 -14.98
C CYS A 228 22.92 -8.76 -15.86
N GLU A 229 22.08 -9.77 -16.09
CA GLU A 229 22.35 -10.88 -17.02
C GLU A 229 22.58 -10.39 -18.46
N LEU A 230 21.74 -9.48 -18.96
CA LEU A 230 21.83 -8.98 -20.34
C LEU A 230 23.01 -8.03 -20.55
N HIS A 231 23.36 -7.25 -19.55
CA HIS A 231 24.43 -6.25 -19.61
C HIS A 231 25.75 -6.71 -19.00
N ASN A 232 25.81 -7.95 -18.47
CA ASN A 232 26.96 -8.54 -17.82
C ASN A 232 27.63 -7.61 -16.80
N CYS A 233 26.83 -7.10 -15.85
CA CYS A 233 27.29 -6.20 -14.79
C CYS A 233 26.80 -6.69 -13.41
N SER A 234 27.39 -6.18 -12.33
CA SER A 234 26.86 -6.41 -10.98
C SER A 234 25.60 -5.59 -10.72
N ARG A 235 24.87 -5.92 -9.64
CA ARG A 235 23.72 -5.11 -9.21
C ARG A 235 24.15 -3.70 -8.80
N GLU A 236 25.26 -3.55 -8.10
CA GLU A 236 25.80 -2.25 -7.71
C GLU A 236 26.14 -1.38 -8.93
N GLU A 237 26.74 -1.96 -9.98
CA GLU A 237 27.00 -1.27 -11.25
C GLU A 237 25.69 -0.86 -11.94
N ALA A 238 24.69 -1.75 -11.97
CA ALA A 238 23.38 -1.43 -12.52
C ALA A 238 22.71 -0.28 -11.75
N TYR A 239 22.71 -0.30 -10.42
CA TYR A 239 22.11 0.75 -9.58
C TYR A 239 22.81 2.09 -9.69
N GLN A 240 24.12 2.11 -9.92
CA GLN A 240 24.81 3.35 -10.27
C GLN A 240 24.29 3.93 -11.59
N ARG A 241 24.15 3.10 -12.64
CA ARG A 241 23.57 3.53 -13.93
C ARG A 241 22.14 4.02 -13.76
N PHE A 242 21.32 3.28 -13.00
CA PHE A 242 19.94 3.64 -12.73
C PHE A 242 19.82 4.97 -11.99
N ALA A 243 20.65 5.16 -10.96
CA ALA A 243 20.71 6.40 -10.20
C ALA A 243 21.15 7.58 -11.08
N THR A 244 22.12 7.39 -11.97
CA THR A 244 22.52 8.40 -12.96
C THR A 244 21.35 8.78 -13.86
N THR A 245 20.68 7.80 -14.48
CA THR A 245 19.51 8.08 -15.33
C THR A 245 18.40 8.80 -14.57
N ILE A 246 18.10 8.38 -13.34
CA ILE A 246 17.06 9.01 -12.53
C ILE A 246 17.43 10.44 -12.15
N LYS A 247 18.65 10.66 -11.63
CA LYS A 247 19.09 11.97 -11.12
C LYS A 247 19.39 12.98 -12.21
N GLU A 248 19.93 12.54 -13.34
CA GLU A 248 20.42 13.44 -14.40
C GLU A 248 19.40 13.65 -15.53
N ILE A 249 18.49 12.71 -15.74
CA ILE A 249 17.50 12.78 -16.84
C ILE A 249 16.08 12.90 -16.27
N ILE A 250 15.64 11.92 -15.49
CA ILE A 250 14.22 11.79 -15.12
C ILE A 250 13.77 12.90 -14.17
N LEU A 251 14.37 13.00 -12.97
CA LEU A 251 13.94 13.98 -11.96
C LEU A 251 14.05 15.43 -12.45
N PRO A 252 15.14 15.85 -13.15
CA PRO A 252 15.21 17.19 -13.72
C PRO A 252 14.12 17.47 -14.76
N SER A 253 13.70 16.46 -15.52
CA SER A 253 12.70 16.63 -16.59
C SER A 253 11.27 16.85 -16.09
N ILE A 254 10.96 16.44 -14.86
CA ILE A 254 9.63 16.56 -14.25
C ILE A 254 9.53 17.69 -13.22
N LYS A 255 10.66 18.33 -12.89
CA LYS A 255 10.69 19.46 -11.97
C LYS A 255 9.84 20.60 -12.50
N ILE A 256 9.01 21.19 -11.66
CA ILE A 256 8.17 22.35 -11.99
C ILE A 256 8.79 23.60 -11.33
N ASP A 257 8.97 24.66 -12.12
CA ASP A 257 9.43 25.98 -11.64
C ASP A 257 8.32 27.04 -11.84
N ASP A 258 8.31 28.09 -11.02
CA ASP A 258 7.24 29.10 -10.96
C ASP A 258 7.01 29.87 -12.28
N ASN A 259 8.01 29.92 -13.16
CA ASN A 259 7.97 30.66 -14.42
C ASN A 259 7.49 29.82 -15.62
N MET A 260 7.13 28.55 -15.41
CA MET A 260 6.69 27.67 -16.49
C MET A 260 5.25 27.99 -16.93
N SER A 261 4.99 27.83 -18.24
CA SER A 261 3.62 27.95 -18.75
C SER A 261 2.76 26.79 -18.22
N LYS A 262 1.43 27.01 -18.10
CA LYS A 262 0.50 25.95 -17.69
C LYS A 262 0.62 24.68 -18.55
N GLN A 263 0.82 24.85 -19.86
CA GLN A 263 1.00 23.74 -20.79
C GLN A 263 2.26 22.92 -20.47
N GLU A 264 3.37 23.58 -20.16
CA GLU A 264 4.61 22.90 -19.78
C GLU A 264 4.48 22.19 -18.42
N ILE A 265 3.86 22.84 -17.44
CA ILE A 265 3.56 22.25 -16.14
C ILE A 265 2.75 20.96 -16.32
N ASN A 266 1.66 21.03 -17.08
CA ASN A 266 0.81 19.88 -17.34
C ASN A 266 1.57 18.75 -18.04
N LYS A 267 2.39 19.08 -19.04
CA LYS A 267 3.22 18.10 -19.76
C LYS A 267 4.18 17.41 -18.79
N ARG A 268 4.88 18.15 -17.92
CA ARG A 268 5.79 17.57 -16.91
C ARG A 268 5.07 16.71 -15.88
N SER A 269 3.87 17.09 -15.46
CA SER A 269 3.03 16.26 -14.58
C SER A 269 2.63 14.94 -15.25
N ILE A 270 2.34 14.95 -16.56
CA ILE A 270 2.09 13.70 -17.32
C ILE A 270 3.38 12.90 -17.53
N MET A 271 4.52 13.54 -17.75
CA MET A 271 5.82 12.85 -17.80
C MET A 271 6.13 12.14 -16.48
N LYS A 272 5.84 12.77 -15.34
CA LYS A 272 5.95 12.13 -14.02
C LYS A 272 5.07 10.88 -13.92
N ALA A 273 3.81 10.95 -14.35
CA ALA A 273 2.95 9.77 -14.37
C ALA A 273 3.45 8.67 -15.32
N LEU A 274 3.99 9.03 -16.50
CA LEU A 274 4.66 8.08 -17.41
C LEU A 274 5.83 7.37 -16.75
N TYR A 275 6.72 8.11 -16.08
CA TYR A 275 7.85 7.52 -15.37
C TYR A 275 7.41 6.64 -14.21
N PHE A 276 6.38 7.05 -13.46
CA PHE A 276 5.81 6.21 -12.40
C PHE A 276 5.26 4.88 -12.95
N GLU A 277 4.45 4.91 -14.02
CA GLU A 277 3.91 3.69 -14.63
C GLU A 277 5.02 2.79 -15.21
N PHE A 278 6.05 3.39 -15.79
CA PHE A 278 7.20 2.66 -16.33
C PHE A 278 8.05 2.01 -15.22
N LEU A 279 8.41 2.79 -14.19
CA LEU A 279 9.40 2.39 -13.20
C LEU A 279 8.80 1.63 -12.01
N HIS A 280 7.63 2.03 -11.51
CA HIS A 280 7.02 1.47 -10.32
C HIS A 280 5.98 0.39 -10.65
N GLU A 281 5.01 0.72 -11.49
CA GLU A 281 3.90 -0.17 -11.85
C GLU A 281 4.36 -1.33 -12.74
N SER A 282 5.15 -1.01 -13.77
CA SER A 282 5.72 -2.00 -14.68
C SER A 282 7.00 -2.64 -14.10
N ALA A 283 7.59 -2.03 -13.06
CA ALA A 283 8.83 -2.46 -12.40
C ALA A 283 10.07 -2.49 -13.32
N LEU A 284 10.02 -1.79 -14.46
CA LEU A 284 11.04 -1.83 -15.48
C LEU A 284 12.29 -1.04 -15.07
N SER A 285 13.43 -1.43 -15.64
CA SER A 285 14.72 -0.81 -15.36
C SER A 285 14.84 0.58 -16.01
N PRO A 286 15.40 1.59 -15.32
CA PRO A 286 15.54 2.96 -15.82
C PRO A 286 16.71 3.06 -16.82
N ASP A 287 16.51 2.51 -18.01
CA ASP A 287 17.46 2.59 -19.11
C ASP A 287 16.77 2.76 -20.47
N LYS A 288 17.54 3.24 -21.46
CA LYS A 288 17.05 3.54 -22.82
C LYS A 288 16.46 2.32 -23.52
N ASP A 289 17.09 1.15 -23.44
CA ASP A 289 16.67 -0.03 -24.19
C ASP A 289 15.37 -0.60 -23.62
N THR A 290 15.25 -0.58 -22.29
CA THR A 290 14.02 -1.00 -21.61
C THR A 290 12.87 -0.03 -21.88
N LEU A 291 13.13 1.29 -21.88
CA LEU A 291 12.13 2.29 -22.25
C LEU A 291 11.70 2.14 -23.72
N LYS A 292 12.65 1.91 -24.63
CA LYS A 292 12.37 1.64 -26.05
C LYS A 292 11.47 0.41 -26.22
N LYS A 293 11.71 -0.67 -25.45
CA LYS A 293 10.84 -1.86 -25.43
C LYS A 293 9.45 -1.55 -24.89
N ALA A 294 9.33 -0.75 -23.83
CA ALA A 294 8.04 -0.35 -23.29
C ALA A 294 7.19 0.41 -24.33
N PHE A 295 7.77 1.37 -25.03
CA PHE A 295 7.10 2.08 -26.14
C PHE A 295 6.78 1.19 -27.35
N SER A 296 7.58 0.16 -27.58
CA SER A 296 7.34 -0.80 -28.67
C SER A 296 6.31 -1.87 -28.33
N PHE A 297 5.95 -2.03 -27.04
CA PHE A 297 5.05 -3.09 -26.57
C PHE A 297 3.65 -2.88 -27.14
N LYS A 298 3.16 -3.86 -27.90
CA LYS A 298 1.82 -3.80 -28.50
C LYS A 298 0.80 -4.38 -27.53
N ALA A 299 -0.42 -3.86 -27.60
CA ALA A 299 -1.50 -4.46 -26.83
C ALA A 299 -1.68 -5.94 -27.21
N GLY A 300 -1.74 -6.80 -26.19
CA GLY A 300 -1.80 -8.25 -26.36
C GLY A 300 -0.45 -8.94 -26.56
N ASP A 301 0.66 -8.20 -26.55
CA ASP A 301 1.99 -8.81 -26.49
C ASP A 301 2.14 -9.63 -25.19
N PRO A 302 2.92 -10.73 -25.21
CA PRO A 302 3.09 -11.58 -24.05
C PRO A 302 3.73 -10.84 -22.86
N SER A 303 3.01 -10.77 -21.74
CA SER A 303 3.49 -10.16 -20.49
C SER A 303 3.64 -11.19 -19.37
N PRO A 304 4.74 -11.20 -18.59
CA PRO A 304 4.92 -12.13 -17.49
C PRO A 304 3.79 -12.04 -16.47
N PHE A 305 3.23 -13.20 -16.11
CA PHE A 305 2.16 -13.28 -15.12
C PHE A 305 2.27 -14.55 -14.30
N GLU A 306 1.76 -14.51 -13.06
CA GLU A 306 1.64 -15.69 -12.21
C GLU A 306 0.24 -15.86 -11.64
N ILE A 307 -0.14 -17.14 -11.49
CA ILE A 307 -1.37 -17.52 -10.80
C ILE A 307 -1.11 -18.71 -9.89
N MET A 308 -1.78 -18.75 -8.75
CA MET A 308 -1.88 -19.97 -7.95
C MET A 308 -2.99 -20.86 -8.53
N ILE A 309 -2.64 -22.11 -8.83
CA ILE A 309 -3.58 -23.09 -9.38
C ILE A 309 -3.45 -24.42 -8.64
N LYS A 310 -4.60 -25.10 -8.48
CA LYS A 310 -4.64 -26.51 -8.05
C LYS A 310 -4.56 -27.41 -9.29
N ASN A 311 -5.52 -27.25 -10.18
CA ASN A 311 -5.57 -27.93 -11.47
C ASN A 311 -5.16 -26.98 -12.59
N LYS A 312 -4.55 -27.51 -13.67
CA LYS A 312 -4.28 -26.72 -14.87
C LYS A 312 -5.64 -26.27 -15.44
N PRO A 313 -5.94 -24.95 -15.49
CA PRO A 313 -7.20 -24.51 -16.07
C PRO A 313 -7.21 -24.89 -17.56
N GLN A 314 -8.33 -25.46 -18.03
CA GLN A 314 -8.50 -25.78 -19.45
C GLN A 314 -8.53 -24.51 -20.30
N ASN A 315 -9.12 -23.45 -19.77
CA ASN A 315 -9.11 -22.11 -20.34
C ASN A 315 -8.83 -21.11 -19.22
N ILE A 316 -7.80 -20.29 -19.36
CA ILE A 316 -7.41 -19.30 -18.34
C ILE A 316 -8.38 -18.12 -18.26
N GLU A 317 -9.09 -17.84 -19.35
CA GLU A 317 -10.04 -16.74 -19.43
C GLU A 317 -11.26 -16.94 -18.52
N THR A 318 -11.56 -18.17 -18.10
CA THR A 318 -12.63 -18.43 -17.13
C THR A 318 -12.29 -17.92 -15.72
N LEU A 319 -11.01 -17.63 -15.46
CA LEU A 319 -10.56 -17.02 -14.22
C LEU A 319 -10.52 -15.49 -14.31
N ARG A 320 -10.76 -14.90 -15.48
CA ARG A 320 -10.65 -13.46 -15.71
C ARG A 320 -11.73 -12.70 -14.94
N MET A 321 -11.30 -11.73 -14.14
CA MET A 321 -12.14 -10.80 -13.40
C MET A 321 -12.50 -9.59 -14.27
N LYS A 322 -13.48 -8.80 -13.84
CA LYS A 322 -13.93 -7.59 -14.58
C LYS A 322 -12.79 -6.57 -14.80
N ASN A 323 -11.83 -6.49 -13.90
CA ASN A 323 -10.66 -5.61 -14.02
C ASN A 323 -9.52 -6.21 -14.88
N ASN A 324 -9.79 -7.26 -15.67
CA ASN A 324 -8.82 -8.04 -16.46
C ASN A 324 -7.74 -8.79 -15.67
N ASN A 325 -7.76 -8.72 -14.34
CA ASN A 325 -6.89 -9.56 -13.54
C ASN A 325 -7.42 -11.01 -13.51
N LEU A 326 -6.59 -11.98 -13.11
CA LEU A 326 -7.00 -13.36 -12.94
C LEU A 326 -7.33 -13.66 -11.48
N ARG A 327 -8.46 -14.29 -11.24
CA ARG A 327 -8.77 -14.91 -9.95
C ARG A 327 -7.68 -15.94 -9.64
N SER A 328 -6.96 -15.70 -8.56
CA SER A 328 -5.76 -16.42 -8.14
C SER A 328 -5.69 -16.38 -6.63
N GLY A 329 -4.93 -17.32 -6.05
CA GLY A 329 -4.74 -17.43 -4.61
C GLY A 329 -5.36 -18.73 -4.06
N ILE A 330 -5.29 -18.90 -2.75
CA ILE A 330 -5.72 -20.10 -2.04
C ILE A 330 -7.21 -20.03 -1.75
N PHE A 331 -7.75 -18.87 -1.34
CA PHE A 331 -9.17 -18.72 -0.97
C PHE A 331 -10.13 -18.90 -2.15
N GLY A 332 -9.64 -18.80 -3.39
CA GLY A 332 -10.40 -19.13 -4.59
C GLY A 332 -10.71 -20.62 -4.81
N SER A 333 -10.13 -21.54 -4.03
CA SER A 333 -10.05 -22.97 -4.37
C SER A 333 -11.01 -23.94 -3.65
N GLY A 334 -12.03 -23.42 -2.93
CA GLY A 334 -13.11 -24.20 -2.31
C GLY A 334 -12.81 -24.71 -0.89
N GLN A 335 -13.84 -25.19 -0.17
CA GLN A 335 -13.81 -25.45 1.29
C GLN A 335 -12.92 -26.63 1.76
N ASN A 336 -12.40 -27.46 0.85
CA ASN A 336 -11.53 -28.61 1.17
C ASN A 336 -10.17 -28.44 0.49
N ILE A 337 -9.28 -27.66 1.11
CA ILE A 337 -7.95 -27.37 0.57
C ILE A 337 -6.96 -28.40 1.11
N ASP A 338 -6.71 -29.45 0.31
CA ASP A 338 -5.40 -30.10 0.36
C ASP A 338 -4.40 -29.17 -0.35
N SER A 339 -3.70 -28.34 0.45
CA SER A 339 -2.73 -27.36 -0.03
C SER A 339 -1.50 -27.99 -0.69
N ARG A 340 -1.28 -29.31 -0.50
CA ARG A 340 -0.16 -30.05 -1.09
C ARG A 340 -0.19 -30.06 -2.62
N ASN A 341 -1.35 -29.84 -3.23
CA ASN A 341 -1.51 -29.84 -4.69
C ASN A 341 -1.62 -28.43 -5.31
N THR A 342 -1.51 -27.36 -4.50
CA THR A 342 -1.48 -25.98 -5.02
C THR A 342 -0.08 -25.65 -5.50
N ARG A 343 0.03 -25.04 -6.69
CA ARG A 343 1.28 -24.60 -7.30
C ARG A 343 1.17 -23.20 -7.86
N VAL A 344 2.28 -22.46 -7.87
CA VAL A 344 2.39 -21.20 -8.60
C VAL A 344 2.76 -21.52 -10.04
N LYS A 345 1.92 -21.10 -11.00
CA LYS A 345 2.19 -21.23 -12.43
C LYS A 345 2.59 -19.86 -12.98
N TYR A 346 3.81 -19.80 -13.51
CA TYR A 346 4.29 -18.69 -14.32
C TYR A 346 3.96 -18.94 -15.79
N PHE A 347 3.51 -17.90 -16.49
CA PHE A 347 3.22 -17.94 -17.92
C PHE A 347 3.23 -16.51 -18.50
N TYR A 348 3.08 -16.39 -19.81
CA TYR A 348 2.86 -15.09 -20.44
C TYR A 348 1.37 -14.89 -20.74
N ASP A 349 0.81 -13.80 -20.24
CA ASP A 349 -0.56 -13.37 -20.53
C ASP A 349 -0.58 -12.44 -21.74
N ASN A 350 -1.55 -12.62 -22.63
CA ASN A 350 -1.62 -11.91 -23.92
C ASN A 350 -2.79 -10.92 -23.97
N VAL A 351 -3.17 -10.37 -22.81
CA VAL A 351 -4.26 -9.39 -22.70
C VAL A 351 -3.81 -8.05 -22.14
N THR A 352 -2.51 -7.90 -21.85
CA THR A 352 -1.94 -6.67 -21.27
C THR A 352 -2.09 -5.50 -22.25
N PRO A 353 -2.61 -4.34 -21.80
CA PRO A 353 -2.69 -3.15 -22.62
C PRO A 353 -1.30 -2.60 -22.96
N ASN A 354 -1.22 -1.77 -24.00
CA ASN A 354 -0.05 -0.90 -24.17
C ASN A 354 0.06 0.06 -22.97
N PHE A 355 1.27 0.36 -22.52
CA PHE A 355 1.47 1.14 -21.30
C PHE A 355 0.93 2.59 -21.40
N ILE A 356 0.94 3.22 -22.59
CA ILE A 356 0.35 4.54 -22.83
C ILE A 356 -1.18 4.47 -22.73
N ALA A 357 -1.79 3.43 -23.29
CA ALA A 357 -3.22 3.18 -23.13
C ALA A 357 -3.60 2.93 -21.66
N SER A 358 -2.77 2.17 -20.93
CA SER A 358 -2.94 1.91 -19.50
C SER A 358 -2.89 3.20 -18.69
N LEU A 359 -1.87 4.03 -18.91
CA LEU A 359 -1.71 5.31 -18.23
C LEU A 359 -2.90 6.23 -18.51
N TYR A 360 -3.29 6.41 -19.78
CA TYR A 360 -4.43 7.27 -20.10
C TYR A 360 -5.70 6.81 -19.40
N ASN A 361 -5.97 5.50 -19.43
CA ASN A 361 -7.10 4.90 -18.73
C ASN A 361 -7.05 5.22 -17.22
N LYS A 362 -5.92 5.03 -16.54
CA LYS A 362 -5.76 5.37 -15.11
C LYS A 362 -5.97 6.87 -14.86
N LEU A 363 -5.40 7.74 -15.70
CA LEU A 363 -5.52 9.20 -15.60
C LEU A 363 -6.95 9.71 -15.78
N THR A 364 -7.79 9.04 -16.55
CA THR A 364 -9.16 9.50 -16.84
C THR A 364 -10.25 8.71 -16.12
N THR A 365 -9.87 7.81 -15.21
CA THR A 365 -10.80 6.99 -14.44
C THR A 365 -10.47 7.06 -12.94
N SER A 366 -11.14 6.25 -12.13
CA SER A 366 -11.07 6.32 -10.67
C SER A 366 -9.76 5.84 -10.02
N PHE A 367 -8.69 5.72 -10.79
CA PHE A 367 -7.38 5.31 -10.28
C PHE A 367 -6.72 6.42 -9.46
N TYR A 368 -6.54 7.60 -10.07
CA TYR A 368 -5.91 8.75 -9.41
C TYR A 368 -6.93 9.69 -8.76
N ASP A 369 -8.17 9.73 -9.26
CA ASP A 369 -9.20 10.66 -8.79
C ASP A 369 -10.57 9.97 -8.65
N ASN A 370 -11.20 10.10 -7.50
CA ASN A 370 -12.54 9.58 -7.23
C ASN A 370 -13.34 10.57 -6.36
N LYS A 371 -14.60 10.22 -6.04
CA LYS A 371 -15.49 11.08 -5.22
C LYS A 371 -14.89 11.48 -3.86
N TYR A 372 -13.92 10.72 -3.35
CA TYR A 372 -13.32 10.90 -2.02
C TYR A 372 -11.86 11.38 -2.05
N TYR A 373 -11.18 11.30 -3.19
CA TYR A 373 -9.75 11.58 -3.32
C TYR A 373 -9.46 12.23 -4.67
N TRP A 374 -8.60 13.24 -4.69
CA TRP A 374 -8.13 13.87 -5.92
C TRP A 374 -6.61 14.02 -5.88
N ALA A 375 -5.95 13.68 -6.97
CA ALA A 375 -4.51 13.85 -7.11
C ALA A 375 -4.19 15.34 -7.32
N THR A 376 -3.46 15.94 -6.37
CA THR A 376 -3.12 17.36 -6.41
C THR A 376 -1.93 17.68 -7.32
N ASP A 377 -1.17 16.65 -7.71
CA ASP A 377 0.10 16.77 -8.41
C ASP A 377 0.02 16.33 -9.88
N LEU A 378 -1.21 16.11 -10.37
CA LEU A 378 -1.57 15.82 -11.76
C LEU A 378 -2.39 16.97 -12.36
N PRO A 379 -2.47 17.11 -13.69
CA PRO A 379 -3.34 18.11 -14.31
C PRO A 379 -4.81 17.90 -13.91
N PRO A 380 -5.66 18.94 -13.97
CA PRO A 380 -7.11 18.76 -13.87
C PRO A 380 -7.62 17.72 -14.88
N LEU A 381 -8.69 17.01 -14.54
CA LEU A 381 -9.19 15.87 -15.33
C LEU A 381 -9.48 16.25 -16.79
N GLU A 382 -10.05 17.43 -17.02
CA GLU A 382 -10.37 18.00 -18.32
C GLU A 382 -9.14 18.34 -19.18
N GLU A 383 -7.96 18.47 -18.56
CA GLU A 383 -6.70 18.76 -19.23
C GLU A 383 -5.87 17.50 -19.52
N ARG A 384 -6.30 16.34 -19.02
CA ARG A 384 -5.67 15.04 -19.27
C ARG A 384 -6.12 14.50 -20.62
N THR A 385 -5.53 15.01 -21.69
CA THR A 385 -5.91 14.66 -23.07
C THR A 385 -4.93 13.67 -23.71
N PRO A 386 -5.37 12.88 -24.71
CA PRO A 386 -4.47 12.03 -25.52
C PRO A 386 -3.34 12.84 -26.19
N GLU A 387 -3.62 14.07 -26.58
CA GLU A 387 -2.66 15.02 -27.15
C GLU A 387 -1.54 15.33 -26.14
N LEU A 388 -1.90 15.67 -24.90
CA LEU A 388 -0.93 15.96 -23.84
C LEU A 388 -0.06 14.73 -23.52
N ILE A 389 -0.65 13.53 -23.52
CA ILE A 389 0.08 12.27 -23.30
C ILE A 389 1.04 11.98 -24.44
N ALA A 390 0.62 12.17 -25.69
CA ALA A 390 1.50 12.01 -26.84
C ALA A 390 2.68 13.00 -26.81
N ASP A 391 2.43 14.27 -26.45
CA ASP A 391 3.47 15.29 -26.34
C ASP A 391 4.46 14.98 -25.20
N ALA A 392 3.96 14.52 -24.05
CA ALA A 392 4.79 14.04 -22.94
C ALA A 392 5.61 12.81 -23.33
N ALA A 393 5.01 11.82 -24.00
CA ALA A 393 5.68 10.62 -24.47
C ALA A 393 6.81 10.92 -25.47
N LEU A 394 6.57 11.82 -26.44
CA LEU A 394 7.60 12.26 -27.39
C LEU A 394 8.75 12.98 -26.68
N THR A 395 8.44 13.84 -25.70
CA THR A 395 9.46 14.52 -24.89
C THR A 395 10.30 13.51 -24.09
N VAL A 396 9.67 12.49 -23.50
CA VAL A 396 10.37 11.40 -22.80
C VAL A 396 11.29 10.63 -23.76
N MET A 397 10.81 10.28 -24.97
CA MET A 397 11.66 9.61 -25.97
C MET A 397 12.87 10.47 -26.37
N GLU A 398 12.66 11.77 -26.61
CA GLU A 398 13.72 12.73 -26.94
C GLU A 398 14.79 12.78 -25.85
N LEU A 399 14.39 12.89 -24.58
CA LEU A 399 15.31 12.92 -23.42
C LEU A 399 16.16 11.66 -23.29
N PHE A 400 15.65 10.51 -23.74
CA PHE A 400 16.38 9.24 -23.78
C PHE A 400 17.11 9.01 -25.12
N GLY A 401 17.05 9.97 -26.05
CA GLY A 401 17.64 9.87 -27.39
C GLY A 401 17.04 8.74 -28.23
N ILE A 402 15.75 8.46 -28.06
CA ILE A 402 14.98 7.48 -28.84
C ILE A 402 14.31 8.23 -30.00
N ASP A 403 14.60 7.86 -31.24
CA ASP A 403 13.87 8.38 -32.41
C ASP A 403 12.52 7.65 -32.52
N PRO A 404 11.36 8.33 -32.38
CA PRO A 404 10.05 7.72 -32.51
C PRO A 404 9.86 6.99 -33.84
N LYS A 405 10.51 7.44 -34.92
CA LYS A 405 10.40 6.83 -36.25
C LYS A 405 10.97 5.42 -36.29
N GLU A 406 12.01 5.12 -35.51
CA GLU A 406 12.56 3.76 -35.38
C GLU A 406 11.53 2.78 -34.81
N LEU A 407 10.56 3.29 -34.04
CA LEU A 407 9.48 2.52 -33.45
C LEU A 407 8.19 2.54 -34.28
N ASN A 408 8.23 3.18 -35.46
CA ASN A 408 7.04 3.49 -36.24
C ASN A 408 5.99 4.21 -35.38
N LEU A 409 6.42 5.21 -34.61
CA LEU A 409 5.59 6.05 -33.77
C LEU A 409 5.72 7.51 -34.21
N ASP A 410 4.62 8.23 -34.11
CA ASP A 410 4.55 9.68 -34.21
C ASP A 410 3.47 10.19 -33.25
N ARG A 411 3.25 11.50 -33.23
CA ARG A 411 2.28 12.14 -32.35
C ARG A 411 0.86 11.58 -32.54
N GLU A 412 0.42 11.44 -33.78
CA GLU A 412 -0.94 10.99 -34.11
C GLU A 412 -1.14 9.53 -33.66
N LYS A 413 -0.18 8.66 -33.95
CA LYS A 413 -0.23 7.27 -33.53
C LYS A 413 -0.18 7.10 -32.01
N LEU A 414 0.61 7.91 -31.30
CA LEU A 414 0.60 7.92 -29.83
C LEU A 414 -0.76 8.36 -29.28
N MET A 415 -1.44 9.32 -29.91
CA MET A 415 -2.81 9.71 -29.54
C MET A 415 -3.81 8.57 -29.77
N HIS A 416 -3.68 7.83 -30.88
CA HIS A 416 -4.50 6.63 -31.14
C HIS A 416 -4.26 5.55 -30.08
N ILE A 417 -2.98 5.26 -29.77
CA ILE A 417 -2.61 4.30 -28.73
C ILE A 417 -3.16 4.72 -27.38
N ALA A 418 -3.05 6.00 -26.99
CA ALA A 418 -3.61 6.51 -25.73
C ALA A 418 -5.11 6.24 -25.64
N ARG A 419 -5.86 6.46 -26.74
CA ARG A 419 -7.30 6.13 -26.83
C ARG A 419 -7.60 4.63 -26.89
N ASN A 420 -6.57 3.77 -26.85
CA ASN A 420 -6.66 2.33 -27.08
C ASN A 420 -7.26 1.99 -28.44
N ARG A 421 -6.85 2.71 -29.50
CA ARG A 421 -7.34 2.59 -30.87
C ARG A 421 -6.18 2.44 -31.86
N ASP A 422 -6.45 1.83 -33.02
CA ASP A 422 -5.59 1.93 -34.20
C ASP A 422 -5.98 3.13 -35.07
N GLU A 423 -5.26 3.33 -36.17
CA GLU A 423 -5.50 4.36 -37.19
C GLU A 423 -6.90 4.28 -37.82
N ASN A 424 -7.55 3.12 -37.78
CA ASN A 424 -8.89 2.90 -38.31
C ASN A 424 -9.98 3.04 -37.22
N GLY A 425 -9.61 3.43 -36.00
CA GLY A 425 -10.53 3.56 -34.87
C GLY A 425 -10.97 2.23 -34.25
N LYS A 426 -10.32 1.11 -34.57
CA LYS A 426 -10.59 -0.19 -33.94
C LYS A 426 -9.85 -0.29 -32.61
N THR A 427 -10.50 -0.87 -31.61
CA THR A 427 -9.87 -1.12 -30.30
C THR A 427 -8.69 -2.10 -30.44
N ILE A 428 -7.52 -1.72 -29.91
CA ILE A 428 -6.29 -2.53 -30.05
C ILE A 428 -6.02 -3.47 -28.87
N GLY A 429 -6.55 -3.18 -27.68
CA GLY A 429 -6.29 -3.96 -26.47
C GLY A 429 -7.44 -3.99 -25.46
N ARG A 430 -7.31 -4.82 -24.43
CA ARG A 430 -8.18 -4.75 -23.24
C ARG A 430 -7.55 -3.80 -22.23
N ILE A 431 -8.34 -2.87 -21.72
CA ILE A 431 -7.94 -1.93 -20.66
C ILE A 431 -8.61 -2.31 -19.34
N GLU A 432 -7.89 -2.12 -18.24
CA GLU A 432 -8.41 -2.38 -16.89
C GLU A 432 -9.69 -1.58 -16.64
N SER A 433 -10.66 -2.24 -16.01
CA SER A 433 -11.89 -1.58 -15.58
C SER A 433 -11.75 -1.18 -14.12
N TYR A 434 -11.77 0.12 -13.86
CA TYR A 434 -11.82 0.67 -12.51
C TYR A 434 -13.28 0.97 -12.13
N PRO A 435 -13.75 0.54 -10.95
CA PRO A 435 -15.15 0.66 -10.54
C PRO A 435 -15.50 2.11 -10.12
N HIS A 436 -15.67 3.01 -11.09
CA HIS A 436 -15.99 4.41 -10.85
C HIS A 436 -17.35 4.66 -10.15
N LEU A 437 -18.31 3.73 -10.27
CA LEU A 437 -19.67 3.86 -9.68
C LEU A 437 -19.92 2.91 -8.49
N GLU A 438 -19.00 1.98 -8.19
CA GLU A 438 -19.19 0.97 -7.14
C GLU A 438 -18.20 1.11 -5.97
N LEU A 439 -17.23 2.04 -6.03
CA LEU A 439 -16.28 2.29 -4.94
C LEU A 439 -16.98 2.85 -3.71
N LYS A 440 -17.36 1.95 -2.80
CA LYS A 440 -17.86 2.30 -1.47
C LYS A 440 -16.68 2.50 -0.53
N ARG A 441 -16.54 3.70 0.02
CA ARG A 441 -15.53 3.98 1.04
C ARG A 441 -15.76 3.06 2.26
N PRO A 442 -14.71 2.41 2.79
CA PRO A 442 -14.80 1.71 4.07
C PRO A 442 -15.37 2.63 5.14
N ALA A 443 -16.45 2.19 5.76
CA ALA A 443 -17.21 2.96 6.73
C ALA A 443 -17.43 2.12 7.98
N LEU A 444 -17.33 2.77 9.14
CA LEU A 444 -17.47 2.11 10.42
C LEU A 444 -18.89 1.51 10.53
N LYS A 445 -18.97 0.24 10.92
CA LYS A 445 -20.24 -0.47 11.12
C LYS A 445 -21.06 0.19 12.21
N ARG A 446 -22.38 0.26 12.00
CA ARG A 446 -23.29 0.92 12.94
C ARG A 446 -23.28 0.23 14.29
N GLU A 447 -23.33 -1.11 14.28
CA GLU A 447 -23.23 -1.97 15.46
C GLU A 447 -21.93 -1.74 16.23
N ILE A 448 -20.81 -1.49 15.54
CA ILE A 448 -19.54 -1.18 16.20
C ILE A 448 -19.63 0.16 16.93
N VAL A 449 -20.29 1.15 16.35
CA VAL A 449 -20.45 2.43 17.04
C VAL A 449 -21.42 2.33 18.22
N GLU A 450 -22.56 1.69 18.02
CA GLU A 450 -23.64 1.62 19.02
C GLU A 450 -23.29 0.67 20.18
N ASP A 451 -22.84 -0.54 19.86
CA ASP A 451 -22.68 -1.64 20.82
C ASP A 451 -21.28 -1.70 21.42
N VAL A 452 -20.27 -1.16 20.72
CA VAL A 452 -18.89 -1.14 21.21
C VAL A 452 -18.53 0.25 21.73
N ILE A 453 -18.40 1.24 20.84
CA ILE A 453 -17.86 2.55 21.21
C ILE A 453 -18.77 3.24 22.22
N LEU A 454 -20.04 3.44 21.89
CA LEU A 454 -20.96 4.17 22.77
C LEU A 454 -21.25 3.41 24.06
N SER A 455 -21.32 2.08 24.00
CA SER A 455 -21.51 1.22 25.18
C SER A 455 -20.34 1.33 26.16
N GLU A 456 -19.10 1.18 25.69
CA GLU A 456 -17.92 1.26 26.56
C GLU A 456 -17.72 2.68 27.12
N ARG A 457 -17.97 3.73 26.32
CA ARG A 457 -17.93 5.11 26.83
C ARG A 457 -18.97 5.36 27.90
N LYS A 458 -20.20 4.84 27.75
CA LYS A 458 -21.23 4.90 28.79
C LYS A 458 -20.81 4.16 30.06
N LYS A 459 -20.20 2.97 29.95
CA LYS A 459 -19.68 2.22 31.12
C LYS A 459 -18.60 3.03 31.84
N GLN A 460 -17.65 3.60 31.11
CA GLN A 460 -16.58 4.46 31.66
C GLN A 460 -17.15 5.70 32.36
N LEU A 461 -18.12 6.38 31.73
CA LEU A 461 -18.81 7.54 32.31
C LEU A 461 -19.57 7.18 33.59
N SER A 462 -20.27 6.05 33.61
CA SER A 462 -20.98 5.56 34.81
C SER A 462 -20.00 5.21 35.94
N ALA A 463 -18.88 4.56 35.63
CA ALA A 463 -17.84 4.25 36.59
C ALA A 463 -17.18 5.52 37.17
N LEU A 464 -16.96 6.55 36.35
CA LEU A 464 -16.45 7.85 36.79
C LEU A 464 -17.47 8.60 37.65
N LYS A 465 -18.76 8.57 37.30
CA LYS A 465 -19.84 9.17 38.11
C LYS A 465 -20.05 8.47 39.45
N SER A 466 -19.64 7.20 39.58
CA SER A 466 -19.68 6.43 40.83
C SER A 466 -18.47 6.68 41.76
N LYS A 467 -17.42 7.34 41.27
CA LYS A 467 -16.31 7.85 42.07
C LYS A 467 -16.53 9.35 42.26
N ASP A 468 -16.86 9.80 43.46
CA ASP A 468 -17.16 11.22 43.74
C ASP A 468 -16.09 12.18 43.18
N THR A 469 -16.30 12.74 41.98
CA THR A 469 -15.50 13.83 41.44
C THR A 469 -16.26 15.13 41.65
N PHE A 470 -15.79 15.92 42.61
CA PHE A 470 -16.41 17.15 43.13
C PHE A 470 -16.43 18.36 42.19
N PHE A 471 -15.96 18.26 40.95
CA PHE A 471 -15.91 19.38 39.99
C PHE A 471 -16.27 18.88 38.59
N LYS A 472 -17.48 19.20 38.10
CA LYS A 472 -18.03 18.65 36.85
C LYS A 472 -17.51 19.30 35.57
N ASP A 473 -17.08 20.55 35.61
CA ASP A 473 -16.92 21.33 34.38
C ASP A 473 -15.50 21.35 33.80
N ASP A 474 -14.47 20.94 34.56
CA ASP A 474 -13.07 20.84 34.10
C ASP A 474 -12.51 19.40 34.05
N THR A 475 -13.36 18.38 34.25
CA THR A 475 -12.90 16.98 34.36
C THR A 475 -13.02 16.18 33.07
N VAL A 476 -12.29 15.06 33.02
CA VAL A 476 -12.34 14.00 31.99
C VAL A 476 -13.79 13.60 31.65
N VAL A 477 -14.71 13.71 32.60
CA VAL A 477 -16.15 13.44 32.43
C VAL A 477 -16.82 14.41 31.45
N GLY A 478 -16.54 15.72 31.55
CA GLY A 478 -17.07 16.74 30.63
C GLY A 478 -16.59 16.52 29.20
N LYS A 479 -15.29 16.24 29.02
CA LYS A 479 -14.72 15.90 27.70
C LYS A 479 -15.27 14.59 27.11
N LEU A 480 -15.60 13.60 27.94
CA LEU A 480 -16.20 12.35 27.49
C LEU A 480 -17.68 12.51 27.08
N ASP A 481 -18.46 13.31 27.81
CA ASP A 481 -19.85 13.62 27.46
C ASP A 481 -19.91 14.45 26.14
N GLU A 482 -19.00 15.42 25.97
CA GLU A 482 -18.85 16.18 24.71
C GLU A 482 -18.41 15.29 23.54
N ASN A 483 -17.42 14.40 23.75
CA ASN A 483 -17.00 13.43 22.75
C ASN A 483 -18.13 12.46 22.36
N ALA A 484 -18.94 11.98 23.32
CA ALA A 484 -20.06 11.10 23.03
C ALA A 484 -21.18 11.82 22.22
N GLN A 485 -21.42 13.11 22.49
CA GLN A 485 -22.33 13.92 21.68
C GLN A 485 -21.77 14.17 20.27
N ASN A 486 -20.49 14.55 20.16
CA ASN A 486 -19.79 14.71 18.88
C ASN A 486 -19.81 13.43 18.04
N TRP A 487 -19.67 12.25 18.67
CA TRP A 487 -19.79 10.96 17.97
C TRP A 487 -21.21 10.66 17.48
N ARG A 488 -22.25 11.04 18.23
CA ARG A 488 -23.65 10.94 17.75
C ARG A 488 -23.93 11.85 16.57
N GLU A 489 -23.37 13.06 16.55
CA GLU A 489 -23.49 13.96 15.41
C GLU A 489 -22.65 13.47 14.21
N THR A 490 -21.47 12.91 14.47
CA THR A 490 -20.62 12.30 13.46
C THR A 490 -21.27 11.06 12.84
N LEU A 491 -21.97 10.25 13.63
CA LEU A 491 -22.83 9.15 13.16
C LEU A 491 -23.90 9.65 12.19
N LYS A 492 -24.63 10.71 12.55
CA LYS A 492 -25.64 11.34 11.66
C LYS A 492 -25.03 11.84 10.34
N LYS A 493 -23.77 12.25 10.34
CA LYS A 493 -23.04 12.73 9.15
C LYS A 493 -22.41 11.60 8.33
N LEU A 494 -22.01 10.49 8.97
CA LEU A 494 -21.37 9.33 8.35
C LEU A 494 -22.38 8.32 7.78
N THR A 495 -23.61 8.30 8.27
CA THR A 495 -24.75 7.58 7.64
C THR A 495 -25.30 8.38 6.45
N SER A 496 -24.44 8.74 5.48
CA SER A 496 -24.69 9.74 4.41
C SER A 496 -26.13 9.77 3.86
N PRO A 497 -26.64 10.95 3.45
CA PRO A 497 -28.04 11.24 3.07
C PRO A 497 -28.59 10.53 1.82
N ASP A 498 -27.94 9.48 1.31
CA ASP A 498 -28.28 8.86 0.02
C ASP A 498 -29.24 7.65 0.14
N ASP A 499 -29.77 7.35 1.34
CA ASP A 499 -30.86 6.38 1.56
C ASP A 499 -32.13 7.11 2.08
N SER A 500 -32.57 8.15 1.37
CA SER A 500 -33.76 8.95 1.76
C SER A 500 -35.09 8.19 1.74
N ASP A 501 -35.11 6.91 1.32
CA ASP A 501 -36.36 6.15 1.20
C ASP A 501 -36.62 5.17 2.36
N ILE A 502 -35.78 5.15 3.40
CA ILE A 502 -35.98 4.26 4.57
C ILE A 502 -36.27 5.03 5.87
N ALA A 503 -36.11 6.36 5.89
CA ALA A 503 -36.37 7.18 7.07
C ALA A 503 -37.85 7.51 7.30
N ASP A 504 -38.72 7.37 6.30
CA ASP A 504 -40.14 7.75 6.39
C ASP A 504 -41.06 6.67 6.98
N GLU A 505 -40.59 5.44 7.18
CA GLU A 505 -41.41 4.37 7.83
C GLU A 505 -41.24 4.27 9.35
N ILE A 506 -40.32 5.02 9.98
CA ILE A 506 -40.13 4.97 11.45
C ILE A 506 -40.89 6.11 12.18
N THR A 507 -41.47 7.07 11.45
CA THR A 507 -42.20 8.21 12.05
C THR A 507 -43.72 8.01 12.16
N LEU A 508 -44.24 6.80 11.91
CA LEU A 508 -45.66 6.48 12.07
C LEU A 508 -45.87 5.19 12.88
N SER A 509 -45.40 5.17 14.13
CA SER A 509 -45.86 4.16 15.11
C SER A 509 -45.99 4.68 16.54
N SER A 510 -45.82 5.98 16.78
CA SER A 510 -46.00 6.59 18.10
C SER A 510 -47.09 7.66 18.08
N ASP A 511 -48.32 7.28 17.75
CA ASP A 511 -49.50 8.11 18.08
C ASP A 511 -50.73 7.23 18.32
N SER A 512 -50.69 6.46 19.41
CA SER A 512 -51.89 5.94 20.06
C SER A 512 -52.39 6.97 21.07
N ASN A 513 -53.29 7.86 20.65
CA ASN A 513 -54.43 8.35 21.47
C ASN A 513 -55.15 9.53 20.79
N LYS A 514 -56.24 9.23 20.09
CA LYS A 514 -57.50 10.01 20.17
C LYS A 514 -58.66 9.19 19.59
N LYS A 515 -59.71 9.05 20.39
CA LYS A 515 -60.94 8.29 20.14
C LYS A 515 -61.97 9.12 19.34
N PRO A 516 -63.02 8.46 18.80
CA PRO A 516 -63.74 8.88 17.62
C PRO A 516 -64.98 9.72 17.94
N TYR A 517 -65.34 10.59 17.00
CA TYR A 517 -66.72 10.88 16.56
C TYR A 517 -66.68 11.37 15.12
#